data_AF-A0A1N6X837-F1
#
_entry.id   AF-A0A1N6X837-F1
#
_cell.length_a   1.000
_cell.length_b   1.000
_cell.length_c   1.000
_cell.angle_alpha   90.00
_cell.angle_beta   90.00
_cell.angle_gamma   90.00
#
_symmetry.space_group_name_H-M   'P 1'
#
loop_
_entity.id
_entity.type
_entity.pdbx_description
1 polymer ?
#
loop_
_entity_poly.entity_id
_entity_poly.type
_entity_poly.pdbx_seq_one_letter_code
_entity_poly.pdbx_strand_id
1 'polypeptide(L)' 'MATRRPFCIVSSNYTAVVAAWEGTAKENRRYLLNRDIIAQLEAEDAEDAMRRWRAINGGERPFPPAEVSA' A
#
# COMPACT_ATOMS: atom_id res chain seq x y z
N MET A 1 -2.91 -3.95 -23.47
CA MET A 1 -1.91 -4.67 -22.65
C MET A 1 -1.72 -3.84 -21.40
N ALA A 2 -2.02 -4.38 -20.22
CA ALA A 2 -1.81 -3.65 -18.98
C ALA A 2 -0.32 -3.74 -18.59
N THR A 3 0.36 -2.61 -18.56
CA THR A 3 1.78 -2.54 -18.21
C THR A 3 1.91 -2.64 -16.70
N ARG A 4 2.46 -3.75 -16.21
CA ARG A 4 2.75 -3.92 -14.79
C ARG A 4 3.94 -3.06 -14.39
N ARG A 5 3.79 -2.35 -13.27
CA ARG A 5 4.81 -1.46 -12.70
C ARG A 5 5.07 -1.85 -11.24
N PRO A 6 6.26 -1.56 -10.71
CA PRO A 6 6.54 -1.79 -9.30
C PRO A 6 5.71 -0.85 -8.43
N PHE A 7 5.11 -1.41 -7.38
CA PHE A 7 4.43 -0.69 -6.32
C PHE A 7 4.97 -1.14 -4.96
N CYS A 8 5.11 -0.17 -4.05
CA CYS A 8 5.41 -0.38 -2.65
C CYS A 8 4.13 -0.25 -1.83
N ILE A 9 3.90 -1.18 -0.93
CA ILE A 9 2.86 -1.06 0.08
C ILE A 9 3.46 -0.41 1.31
N VAL A 10 2.89 0.73 1.68
CA VAL A 10 3.39 1.61 2.71
C VAL A 10 2.39 1.63 3.86
N SER A 11 2.88 1.34 5.06
CA SER A 11 2.14 1.52 6.30
C SER A 11 2.58 2.80 7.00
N SER A 12 1.62 3.59 7.47
CA SER A 12 1.86 4.75 8.30
C SER A 12 1.51 4.42 9.75
N ASN A 13 2.52 4.31 10.62
CA ASN A 13 2.30 4.03 12.04
C ASN A 13 1.54 5.16 12.76
N TYR A 14 1.57 6.39 12.22
CA TYR A 14 0.85 7.53 12.79
C TYR A 14 -0.65 7.52 12.47
N THR A 15 -1.02 7.10 11.26
CA THR A 15 -2.43 7.12 10.79
C THR A 15 -3.07 5.73 10.75
N ALA A 16 -2.30 4.66 10.99
CA ALA A 16 -2.70 3.27 10.80
C ALA A 16 -3.24 2.95 9.39
N VAL A 17 -2.87 3.76 8.40
CA VAL A 17 -3.31 3.62 7.00
C VAL A 17 -2.26 2.84 6.20
N VAL A 18 -2.74 1.95 5.34
CA VAL A 18 -1.94 1.26 4.33
C VAL A 18 -2.30 1.77 2.94
N ALA A 19 -1.30 2.15 2.15
CA ALA A 19 -1.46 2.65 0.79
C ALA A 19 -0.44 2.02 -0.18
N ALA A 20 -0.79 1.96 -1.46
CA ALA A 20 0.13 1.56 -2.53
C ALA A 20 0.75 2.79 -3.19
N TRP A 21 2.07 2.81 -3.31
CA TRP A 21 2.85 3.88 -3.92
C TRP A 21 3.61 3.33 -5.12
N GLU A 22 3.51 3.98 -6.28
CA GLU A 22 4.26 3.56 -7.47
C GLU A 22 5.77 3.73 -7.24
N GLY A 23 6.56 2.83 -7.82
CA GLY A 23 8.01 2.81 -7.71
C GLY A 23 8.55 1.73 -6.78
N THR A 24 9.88 1.63 -6.77
CA THR A 24 10.61 0.65 -5.97
C THR A 24 10.86 1.15 -4.54
N ALA A 25 11.17 0.22 -3.63
CA ALA A 25 11.50 0.59 -2.26
C ALA A 25 12.69 1.55 -2.18
N LYS A 26 13.65 1.42 -3.11
CA LYS A 26 14.84 2.28 -3.19
C LYS A 26 14.49 3.73 -3.53
N GLU A 27 13.54 3.95 -4.44
CA GLU A 27 13.05 5.28 -4.83
C GLU A 27 12.21 5.89 -3.72
N ASN A 28 11.29 5.10 -3.17
CA ASN A 28 10.31 5.57 -2.18
C ASN A 28 10.93 5.82 -0.80
N ARG A 29 12.00 5.11 -0.41
CA ARG A 29 12.62 5.26 0.92
C ARG A 29 13.05 6.70 1.26
N ARG A 30 13.34 7.53 0.24
CA ARG A 30 13.70 8.94 0.45
C ARG A 30 12.51 9.83 0.84
N TYR A 31 11.29 9.41 0.50
CA TYR A 31 10.06 10.18 0.70
C TYR A 31 9.21 9.68 1.88
N LEU A 32 9.54 8.51 2.41
CA LEU A 32 8.69 7.81 3.38
C LEU A 32 8.90 8.25 4.82
N LEU A 33 10.00 8.95 5.16
CA LEU A 33 10.30 9.41 6.52
C LEU A 33 10.06 8.30 7.56
N ASN A 34 9.01 8.43 8.38
CA ASN A 34 8.63 7.48 9.44
C ASN A 34 7.60 6.41 8.99
N ARG A 35 7.37 6.27 7.68
CA ARG A 35 6.46 5.26 7.11
C ARG A 35 7.25 4.02 6.71
N ASP A 36 6.68 2.86 6.99
CA ASP A 36 7.32 1.58 6.72
C ASP A 36 6.85 1.00 5.39
N ILE A 37 7.78 0.48 4.59
CA ILE A 37 7.46 -0.34 3.43
C ILE A 37 7.27 -1.77 3.93
N ILE A 38 6.05 -2.28 3.82
CA ILE A 38 5.68 -3.61 4.31
C ILE A 38 5.65 -4.67 3.19
N ALA A 39 5.55 -4.25 1.93
CA ALA A 39 5.66 -5.13 0.78
C ALA A 39 6.06 -4.37 -0.49
N GLN A 40 6.58 -5.10 -1.48
CA GLN A 40 6.80 -4.60 -2.84
C GLN A 40 6.25 -5.64 -3.83
N LEU A 41 5.45 -5.21 -4.80
CA LEU A 41 4.86 -6.08 -5.81
C LEU A 41 4.65 -5.34 -7.13
N GLU A 42 4.48 -6.10 -8.22
CA GLU A 42 4.11 -5.53 -9.51
C GLU A 42 2.59 -5.53 -9.67
N ALA A 43 2.03 -4.41 -10.14
CA ALA A 43 0.60 -4.23 -10.37
C ALA A 43 0.34 -3.30 -11.56
N GLU A 44 -0.89 -3.28 -12.04
CA GLU A 44 -1.31 -2.42 -13.16
C GLU A 44 -1.56 -0.98 -12.68
N ASP A 45 -2.11 -0.85 -11.48
CA ASP A 45 -2.36 0.40 -10.78
C ASP A 45 -2.31 0.18 -9.26
N ALA A 46 -2.51 1.26 -8.49
CA ALA A 46 -2.49 1.21 -7.03
C ALA A 46 -3.63 0.36 -6.43
N GLU A 47 -4.78 0.27 -7.11
CA GLU A 47 -5.92 -0.50 -6.64
C GLU A 47 -5.66 -2.01 -6.80
N ASP A 48 -5.14 -2.43 -7.96
CA ASP A 48 -4.70 -3.80 -8.19
C ASP A 48 -3.53 -4.17 -7.25
N ALA A 49 -2.62 -3.23 -6.96
CA ALA A 49 -1.55 -3.46 -5.99
C ALA A 49 -2.11 -3.76 -4.60
N MET A 50 -3.05 -2.95 -4.12
CA MET A 50 -3.72 -3.16 -2.84
C MET A 50 -4.55 -4.46 -2.84
N ARG A 51 -5.26 -4.75 -3.92
CA ARG A 51 -6.06 -5.98 -4.07
C ARG A 51 -5.16 -7.22 -3.98
N ARG A 52 -4.03 -7.24 -4.70
CA ARG A 52 -3.04 -8.33 -4.66
C ARG A 52 -2.41 -8.46 -3.28
N TRP A 53 -1.98 -7.35 -2.69
CA TRP A 53 -1.41 -7.37 -1.34
C TRP A 53 -2.39 -7.90 -0.29
N ARG A 54 -3.67 -7.52 -0.36
CA ARG A 54 -4.74 -8.04 0.52
C ARG A 54 -5.03 -9.52 0.28
N ALA A 55 -5.01 -9.97 -0.97
CA ALA A 55 -5.20 -11.38 -1.32
C ALA A 55 -4.08 -12.26 -0.77
N ILE A 56 -2.84 -11.77 -0.76
CA ILE A 56 -1.67 -12.47 -0.20
C ILE A 56 -1.72 -12.51 1.33
N ASN A 57 -2.09 -11.40 1.97
CA ASN A 57 -2.10 -11.27 3.43
C ASN A 57 -3.44 -11.65 4.09
N GLY A 58 -4.32 -12.36 3.38
CA GLY A 58 -5.49 -12.99 4.01
C GLY A 58 -6.67 -12.06 4.34
N GLY A 59 -6.80 -10.91 3.66
CA GLY A 59 -8.03 -10.10 3.74
C GLY A 59 -8.33 -9.48 5.12
N GLU A 60 -7.38 -9.44 6.05
CA GLU A 60 -7.55 -8.67 7.28
C GLU A 60 -7.62 -7.18 6.93
N ARG A 61 -8.83 -6.63 7.05
CA ARG A 61 -9.12 -5.21 6.90
C ARG A 61 -8.15 -4.41 7.79
N PRO A 62 -7.31 -3.52 7.24
CA PRO A 62 -6.68 -2.53 8.08
C PRO A 62 -7.76 -1.50 8.41
N PHE A 63 -8.43 -1.73 9.54
CA PHE A 63 -9.41 -0.86 10.19
C PHE A 63 -10.76 -0.68 9.46
N PRO A 64 -11.87 -0.54 10.22
CA PRO A 64 -13.14 -0.14 9.62
C PRO A 64 -13.00 1.27 9.00
N PRO A 65 -13.83 1.63 8.00
CA PRO A 65 -13.95 3.04 7.63
C PRO A 65 -14.24 3.80 8.92
N ALA A 66 -13.55 4.93 9.14
CA ALA A 66 -13.94 5.85 10.19
C ALA A 66 -15.41 6.20 9.93
N GLU A 67 -16.33 5.57 10.67
CA GLU A 67 -17.70 6.04 10.74
C GLU A 67 -17.59 7.48 11.23
N VAL A 68 -17.92 8.40 10.33
CA VAL A 68 -18.24 9.77 10.67
C VAL A 68 -19.47 9.66 11.58
N SER A 69 -19.25 9.48 12.87
CA SER A 69 -20.29 9.69 13.88
C SER A 69 -20.38 11.18 14.12
N ALA A 70 -21.43 11.74 13.50
CA ALA A 70 -22.25 12.91 13.83
C ALA A 70 -21.70 13.94 14.84
#